data_AF-A0A7S3IQW4-F1
#
_entry.id   AF-A0A7S3IQW4-F1
#
_cell.length_a   1.000
_cell.length_b   1.000
_cell.length_c   1.000
_cell.angle_alpha   90.00
_cell.angle_beta   90.00
_cell.angle_gamma   90.00
#
_symmetry.space_group_name_H-M   'P 1'
#
loop_
_entity.id
_entity.type
_entity.pdbx_description
1 polymer ?
#
loop_
_entity_poly.entity_id
_entity_poly.type
_entity_poly.pdbx_seq_one_letter_code
_entity_poly.pdbx_strand_id
1 'polypeptide(L)'
;SARDRIKVVCRIRPENKIEKEGNYRRCVEFTDTSIGVECQPESKVSDMIGRHDFTFDRIFGPDSQQVEVFEEVAAPVVKGVLDGFNGTIFAYGQTGSGKSFSMEGVKNHPELKGIIPRMFDYLFECIAQADPDIEFQIKCSYLEIYLEKIQ
;
A
#
# COMPACT_ATOMS: atom_id res chain seq x y z
N SER A 1 0.07 19.54 -16.39
CA SER A 1 -1.31 20.02 -16.15
C SER A 1 -1.72 19.56 -14.77
N ALA A 2 -2.58 20.30 -14.07
CA ALA A 2 -2.76 20.26 -12.62
C ALA A 2 -3.29 18.91 -12.08
N ARG A 3 -2.88 18.59 -10.85
CA ARG A 3 -3.51 17.68 -9.85
C ARG A 3 -3.19 16.19 -9.99
N ASP A 4 -2.24 15.73 -9.17
CA ASP A 4 -2.44 14.56 -8.31
C ASP A 4 -1.50 14.68 -7.11
N ARG A 5 -1.92 15.46 -6.09
CA ARG A 5 -1.13 15.63 -4.86
C ARG A 5 -1.32 14.48 -3.88
N ILE A 6 -2.37 13.68 -4.06
CA ILE A 6 -2.74 12.57 -3.19
C ILE A 6 -3.34 11.49 -4.08
N LYS A 7 -2.75 10.29 -4.07
CA LYS A 7 -3.31 9.08 -4.67
C LYS A 7 -3.76 8.15 -3.54
N VAL A 8 -5.00 7.68 -3.60
CA VAL A 8 -5.61 6.75 -2.66
C VAL A 8 -5.86 5.43 -3.36
N VAL A 9 -5.16 4.39 -2.92
CA VAL A 9 -5.28 3.04 -3.45
C VAL A 9 -5.83 2.10 -2.39
N CYS A 10 -6.59 1.09 -2.82
CA CYS A 10 -7.06 0.01 -1.97
C CYS A 10 -6.29 -1.28 -2.32
N ARG A 11 -5.92 -2.07 -1.32
CA ARG A 11 -5.33 -3.40 -1.52
C ARG A 11 -6.09 -4.43 -0.71
N ILE A 12 -6.63 -5.42 -1.40
CA ILE A 12 -7.41 -6.50 -0.81
C ILE A 12 -6.49 -7.71 -0.69
N ARG A 13 -6.29 -8.20 0.54
CA ARG A 13 -5.47 -9.40 0.75
C ARG A 13 -6.22 -10.69 0.38
N PRO A 14 -5.51 -11.79 0.08
CA PRO A 14 -6.10 -13.12 0.07
C PRO A 14 -6.75 -13.48 1.40
N GLU A 15 -7.73 -14.38 1.32
CA GLU A 15 -8.36 -15.01 2.48
C GLU A 15 -7.31 -15.79 3.28
N ASN A 16 -7.35 -15.62 4.61
CA ASN A 16 -6.51 -16.35 5.53
C ASN A 16 -7.09 -17.76 5.81
N LYS A 17 -6.36 -18.60 6.55
CA LYS A 17 -6.80 -19.98 6.84
C LYS A 17 -8.14 -20.03 7.57
N ILE A 18 -8.33 -19.16 8.57
CA ILE A 18 -9.55 -19.09 9.38
C ILE A 18 -10.75 -18.71 8.50
N GLU A 19 -10.57 -17.76 7.59
CA GLU A 19 -11.60 -17.30 6.66
C GLU A 19 -12.01 -18.40 5.66
N LYS A 20 -11.04 -19.16 5.16
CA LYS A 20 -11.28 -20.29 4.25
C LYS A 20 -11.99 -21.45 4.95
N GLU A 21 -11.63 -21.73 6.20
CA GLU A 21 -12.19 -22.86 6.96
C GLU A 21 -13.54 -22.53 7.60
N GLY A 22 -13.78 -21.28 7.97
CA GLY A 22 -14.95 -20.86 8.74
C GLY A 22 -16.22 -20.60 7.94
N ASN A 23 -16.26 -20.97 6.65
CA ASN A 23 -17.41 -20.78 5.75
C ASN A 23 -17.91 -19.32 5.72
N TYR A 24 -16.97 -18.36 5.79
CA TYR A 24 -17.28 -16.94 5.74
C TYR A 24 -17.60 -16.52 4.30
N ARG A 25 -18.58 -15.63 4.14
CA ARG A 25 -18.91 -15.06 2.83
C ARG A 25 -18.00 -13.86 2.54
N ARG A 26 -17.50 -13.77 1.31
CA ARG A 26 -16.84 -12.56 0.82
C ARG A 26 -17.84 -11.40 0.80
N CYS A 27 -17.52 -10.32 1.50
CA CYS A 27 -18.36 -9.12 1.61
C CYS A 27 -17.93 -7.97 0.69
N VAL A 28 -16.95 -8.21 -0.19
CA VAL A 28 -16.41 -7.20 -1.11
C VAL A 28 -16.45 -7.69 -2.55
N GLU A 29 -16.95 -6.83 -3.43
CA GLU A 29 -16.89 -6.96 -4.88
C GLU A 29 -16.12 -5.76 -5.44
N PHE A 30 -15.24 -5.95 -6.40
CA PHE A 30 -14.42 -4.85 -6.89
C PHE A 30 -14.08 -4.97 -8.38
N THR A 31 -13.76 -3.82 -8.94
CA THR A 31 -13.14 -3.61 -10.25
C THR A 31 -11.79 -2.92 -10.04
N ASP A 32 -11.15 -2.43 -11.09
CA ASP A 32 -9.87 -1.73 -10.98
C ASP A 32 -9.90 -0.44 -10.16
N THR A 33 -11.08 0.19 -10.00
CA THR A 33 -11.23 1.48 -9.32
C THR A 33 -12.44 1.57 -8.41
N SER A 34 -13.46 0.71 -8.55
CA SER A 34 -14.65 0.71 -7.70
C SER A 34 -14.73 -0.55 -6.82
N ILE A 35 -15.08 -0.38 -5.55
CA ILE A 35 -15.34 -1.47 -4.59
C ILE A 35 -16.71 -1.29 -3.95
N GLY A 36 -17.52 -2.35 -3.97
CA GLY A 36 -18.78 -2.47 -3.24
C GLY A 36 -18.59 -3.33 -2.00
N VAL A 37 -19.01 -2.83 -0.84
CA VAL A 37 -18.98 -3.53 0.45
C VAL A 37 -20.41 -3.84 0.89
N GLU A 38 -20.71 -5.11 1.12
CA GLU A 38 -22.01 -5.57 1.63
C GLU A 38 -21.96 -5.72 3.17
N CYS A 39 -22.69 -4.85 3.87
CA CYS A 39 -22.78 -4.82 5.33
C CYS A 39 -24.07 -5.49 5.81
N GLN A 40 -23.95 -6.44 6.74
CA GLN A 40 -25.08 -7.25 7.21
C GLN A 40 -25.82 -6.65 8.43
N PRO A 41 -27.07 -7.08 8.68
CA PRO A 41 -27.92 -6.56 9.77
C PRO A 41 -27.39 -6.77 11.19
N GLU A 42 -26.44 -7.70 11.38
CA GLU A 42 -25.80 -7.96 12.67
C GLU A 42 -24.84 -6.83 13.09
N SER A 43 -24.55 -5.88 12.20
CA SER A 43 -23.83 -4.65 12.53
C SER A 43 -24.66 -3.81 13.51
N LYS A 44 -24.08 -3.48 14.68
CA LYS A 44 -24.68 -2.62 15.73
C LYS A 44 -24.96 -1.16 15.30
N VAL A 45 -24.79 -0.84 14.02
CA VAL A 45 -24.92 0.50 13.43
C VAL A 45 -25.99 0.41 12.34
N SER A 46 -27.23 0.75 12.71
CA SER A 46 -28.43 0.67 11.86
C SER A 46 -28.25 1.33 10.48
N ASP A 47 -27.49 2.41 10.40
CA ASP A 47 -27.36 3.23 9.17
C ASP A 47 -26.36 2.65 8.16
N MET A 48 -25.65 1.57 8.51
CA MET A 48 -24.64 0.96 7.64
C MET A 48 -25.10 -0.35 6.99
N ILE A 49 -26.34 -0.81 7.21
CA ILE A 49 -26.85 -2.03 6.58
C ILE A 49 -27.06 -1.80 5.08
N GLY A 50 -26.60 -2.73 4.24
CA GLY A 50 -26.74 -2.67 2.78
C GLY A 50 -25.41 -2.59 2.03
N ARG A 51 -25.48 -2.28 0.74
CA ARG A 51 -24.31 -2.14 -0.15
C ARG A 51 -23.80 -0.70 -0.14
N HIS A 52 -22.49 -0.54 0.05
CA HIS A 52 -21.80 0.75 -0.01
C HIS A 52 -20.70 0.69 -1.06
N ASP A 53 -20.79 1.54 -2.08
CA ASP A 53 -19.81 1.61 -3.15
C ASP A 53 -18.84 2.78 -2.93
N PHE A 54 -17.54 2.51 -3.13
CA PHE A 54 -16.45 3.47 -3.02
C PHE A 54 -15.61 3.46 -4.30
N THR A 55 -14.93 4.58 -4.58
CA THR A 55 -14.01 4.69 -5.72
C THR A 55 -12.62 5.09 -5.22
N PHE A 56 -11.61 4.47 -5.80
CA PHE A 56 -10.19 4.68 -5.53
C PHE A 56 -9.45 4.92 -6.85
N ASP A 57 -8.26 5.51 -6.78
CA ASP A 57 -7.40 5.67 -7.96
C ASP A 57 -6.94 4.31 -8.50
N ARG A 58 -6.83 3.32 -7.61
CA ARG A 58 -6.52 1.92 -7.94
C ARG A 58 -6.99 0.97 -6.86
N ILE A 59 -7.44 -0.21 -7.27
CA ILE A 59 -7.70 -1.35 -6.39
C ILE A 59 -6.82 -2.53 -6.82
N PHE A 60 -6.02 -3.03 -5.87
CA PHE A 60 -5.23 -4.24 -6.00
C PHE A 60 -6.00 -5.42 -5.40
N GLY A 61 -6.21 -6.47 -6.18
CA GLY A 61 -6.91 -7.67 -5.75
C GLY A 61 -6.02 -8.62 -4.94
N PRO A 62 -6.59 -9.73 -4.45
CA PRO A 62 -5.86 -10.79 -3.74
C PRO A 62 -4.63 -11.32 -4.47
N ASP A 63 -4.71 -11.38 -5.81
CA ASP A 63 -3.66 -11.96 -6.65
C ASP A 63 -2.59 -10.93 -7.07
N SER A 64 -2.76 -9.66 -6.68
CA SER A 64 -1.80 -8.60 -7.03
C SER A 64 -0.46 -8.79 -6.33
N GLN A 65 0.60 -8.75 -7.13
CA GLN A 65 1.96 -8.98 -6.66
C GLN A 65 2.54 -7.74 -5.96
N GLN A 66 3.54 -7.94 -5.11
CA GLN A 66 4.22 -6.82 -4.46
C GLN A 66 4.91 -5.88 -5.45
N VAL A 67 5.42 -6.44 -6.56
CA VAL A 67 6.10 -5.65 -7.59
C VAL A 67 5.13 -4.70 -8.29
N GLU A 68 3.93 -5.17 -8.63
CA GLU A 68 2.87 -4.34 -9.25
C GLU A 68 2.46 -3.18 -8.32
N VAL A 69 2.27 -3.47 -7.03
CA VAL A 69 1.95 -2.44 -6.03
C VAL A 69 3.08 -1.43 -5.91
N PHE A 70 4.34 -1.88 -5.91
CA PHE A 70 5.50 -1.00 -5.86
C PHE A 70 5.61 -0.09 -7.08
N GLU A 71 5.50 -0.65 -8.29
CA GLU A 71 5.64 0.08 -9.56
C GLU A 71 4.59 1.19 -9.68
N GLU A 72 3.36 0.92 -9.24
CA GLU A 72 2.26 1.87 -9.40
C GLU A 72 2.17 2.89 -8.26
N VAL A 73 2.62 2.54 -7.04
CA VAL A 73 2.50 3.41 -5.85
C VAL A 73 3.80 4.12 -5.52
N ALA A 74 4.91 3.39 -5.45
CA ALA A 74 6.14 3.88 -4.83
C ALA A 74 7.19 4.37 -5.85
N ALA A 75 7.28 3.75 -7.03
CA ALA A 75 8.22 4.17 -8.05
C ALA A 75 8.03 5.64 -8.50
N PRO A 76 6.79 6.15 -8.70
CA PRO A 76 6.56 7.57 -9.00
C PRO A 76 7.00 8.50 -7.87
N VAL A 77 6.86 8.05 -6.62
CA VAL A 77 7.27 8.81 -5.42
C VAL A 77 8.80 8.92 -5.36
N VAL A 78 9.52 7.83 -5.62
CA VAL A 78 11.00 7.86 -5.69
C VAL A 78 11.49 8.81 -6.77
N LYS A 79 10.87 8.78 -7.96
CA LYS A 79 11.20 9.73 -9.04
C LYS A 79 10.97 11.18 -8.61
N GLY A 80 9.81 11.47 -8.01
CA GLY A 80 9.52 12.80 -7.48
C GLY A 80 10.53 13.27 -6.43
N VAL A 81 11.04 12.37 -5.58
CA VAL A 81 12.09 12.69 -4.61
C VAL A 81 13.41 13.06 -5.29
N LEU A 82 13.79 12.35 -6.34
CA LEU A 82 15.00 12.66 -7.11
C LEU A 82 14.86 13.98 -7.89
N ASP A 83 13.64 14.34 -8.29
CA ASP A 83 13.32 15.64 -8.89
C ASP A 83 13.24 16.79 -7.85
N GLY A 84 13.51 16.51 -6.58
CA GLY A 84 13.57 17.51 -5.51
C GLY A 84 12.25 17.75 -4.76
N PHE A 85 11.27 16.85 -4.87
CA PHE A 85 9.99 16.93 -4.17
C PHE A 85 9.93 16.04 -2.91
N ASN A 86 9.08 16.38 -1.96
CA ASN A 86 8.80 15.51 -0.81
C ASN A 86 7.80 14.42 -1.21
N GLY A 87 8.12 13.17 -0.88
CA GLY A 87 7.28 12.00 -1.10
C GLY A 87 6.83 11.37 0.21
N THR A 88 5.58 10.87 0.27
CA THR A 88 5.08 10.17 1.47
C THR A 88 4.11 9.06 1.09
N ILE A 89 4.29 7.88 1.70
CA ILE A 89 3.43 6.70 1.50
C ILE A 89 2.97 6.23 2.89
N PHE A 90 1.67 6.06 3.06
CA PHE A 90 1.07 5.53 4.28
C PHE A 90 0.21 4.31 3.99
N ALA A 91 0.38 3.26 4.77
CA ALA A 91 -0.51 2.10 4.76
C ALA A 91 -1.49 2.20 5.93
N TYR A 92 -2.79 2.18 5.63
CA TYR A 92 -3.87 2.26 6.63
C TYR A 92 -4.83 1.08 6.51
N GLY A 93 -5.42 0.68 7.64
CA GLY A 93 -6.38 -0.43 7.71
C GLY A 93 -6.35 -1.16 9.05
N GLN A 94 -7.28 -2.09 9.25
CA GLN A 94 -7.41 -2.88 10.47
C GLN A 94 -6.17 -3.77 10.75
N THR A 95 -5.95 -4.16 12.01
CA THR A 95 -4.99 -5.23 12.35
C THR A 95 -5.25 -6.48 11.50
N GLY A 96 -4.19 -7.06 10.94
CA GLY A 96 -4.31 -8.23 10.05
C GLY A 96 -4.75 -7.92 8.61
N SER A 97 -4.91 -6.65 8.22
CA SER A 97 -5.28 -6.28 6.84
C SER A 97 -4.13 -6.33 5.83
N GLY A 98 -2.89 -6.53 6.27
CA GLY A 98 -1.72 -6.60 5.38
C GLY A 98 -0.90 -5.30 5.23
N LYS A 99 -1.02 -4.35 6.17
CA LYS A 99 -0.19 -3.12 6.19
C LYS A 99 1.32 -3.41 6.18
N SER A 100 1.82 -4.12 7.20
CA SER A 100 3.25 -4.48 7.30
C SER A 100 3.68 -5.38 6.14
N PHE A 101 2.80 -6.28 5.68
CA PHE A 101 3.07 -7.07 4.47
C PHE A 101 3.27 -6.18 3.24
N SER A 102 2.48 -5.10 3.07
CA SER A 102 2.65 -4.19 1.94
C SER A 102 3.93 -3.35 2.05
N MET A 103 4.24 -2.85 3.25
CA MET A 103 5.39 -1.96 3.47
C MET A 103 6.73 -2.72 3.53
N GLU A 104 6.81 -3.78 4.33
CA GLU A 104 8.05 -4.53 4.57
C GLU A 104 8.11 -5.80 3.70
N GLY A 105 6.98 -6.49 3.57
CA GLY A 105 6.91 -7.79 2.89
C GLY A 105 7.47 -8.93 3.72
N VAL A 106 7.92 -9.98 3.02
CA VAL A 106 8.51 -11.17 3.66
C VAL A 106 10.03 -11.12 3.51
N LYS A 107 10.73 -11.11 4.65
CA LYS A 107 12.20 -11.11 4.69
C LYS A 107 12.74 -12.34 3.95
N ASN A 108 13.80 -12.14 3.15
CA ASN A 108 14.45 -13.19 2.36
C ASN A 108 13.56 -13.84 1.29
N HIS A 109 12.45 -13.22 0.89
CA HIS A 109 11.60 -13.70 -0.20
C HIS A 109 11.52 -12.65 -1.33
N PRO A 110 12.29 -12.80 -2.42
CA PRO A 110 12.42 -11.77 -3.47
C PRO A 110 11.09 -11.28 -4.04
N GLU A 111 10.18 -12.20 -4.35
CA GLU A 111 8.86 -11.86 -4.90
C GLU A 111 7.94 -11.16 -3.88
N LEU A 112 8.11 -11.46 -2.60
CA LEU A 112 7.28 -10.95 -1.52
C LEU A 112 7.89 -9.75 -0.79
N LYS A 113 9.04 -9.22 -1.25
CA LYS A 113 9.62 -7.94 -0.78
C LYS A 113 8.57 -6.84 -0.87
N GLY A 114 8.40 -6.07 0.20
CA GLY A 114 7.45 -4.95 0.25
C GLY A 114 7.97 -3.67 -0.40
N ILE A 115 7.22 -2.59 -0.21
CA ILE A 115 7.52 -1.25 -0.74
C ILE A 115 8.88 -0.73 -0.25
N ILE A 116 9.15 -0.74 1.05
CA ILE A 116 10.37 -0.15 1.65
C ILE A 116 11.66 -0.75 1.05
N PRO A 117 11.88 -2.08 1.05
CA PRO A 117 13.10 -2.63 0.47
C PRO A 117 13.21 -2.38 -1.04
N ARG A 118 12.09 -2.45 -1.79
CA ARG A 118 12.09 -2.16 -3.24
C ARG A 118 12.39 -0.69 -3.54
N MET A 119 11.94 0.23 -2.70
CA MET A 119 12.25 1.65 -2.83
C MET A 119 13.74 1.91 -2.69
N PHE A 120 14.43 1.26 -1.75
CA PHE A 120 15.88 1.39 -1.63
C PHE A 120 16.59 0.84 -2.88
N ASP A 121 16.24 -0.39 -3.30
CA ASP A 121 16.82 -1.00 -4.50
C ASP A 121 16.66 -0.07 -5.72
N TYR A 122 15.45 0.46 -5.94
CA TYR A 122 15.13 1.36 -7.05
C TYR A 122 15.78 2.74 -6.94
N LEU A 123 15.86 3.31 -5.74
CA LEU A 123 16.53 4.59 -5.50
C LEU A 123 18.01 4.51 -5.90
N PHE A 124 18.71 3.46 -5.48
CA PHE A 124 20.12 3.27 -5.83
C PHE A 124 20.31 2.98 -7.31
N GLU A 125 19.39 2.25 -7.95
CA GLU A 125 19.40 2.07 -9.41
C GLU A 125 19.28 3.41 -10.15
N CYS A 126 18.33 4.26 -9.75
CA CYS A 126 18.16 5.59 -10.35
C CYS A 126 19.40 6.48 -10.15
N ILE A 127 20.02 6.45 -8.97
CA ILE A 127 21.25 7.22 -8.69
C ILE A 127 22.42 6.71 -9.55
N ALA A 128 22.56 5.39 -9.72
CA ALA A 128 23.61 4.81 -10.56
C ALA A 128 23.47 5.19 -12.06
N GLN A 129 22.26 5.56 -12.49
CA GLN A 129 21.95 5.99 -13.85
C GLN A 129 21.89 7.53 -13.99
N ALA A 130 22.04 8.27 -12.90
CA ALA A 130 21.99 9.72 -12.90
C ALA A 130 23.24 10.34 -13.56
N ASP A 131 23.16 11.64 -13.82
CA ASP A 131 24.29 12.41 -14.35
C ASP A 131 25.51 12.26 -13.41
N PRO A 132 26.69 11.83 -13.93
CA PRO A 132 27.91 11.69 -13.14
C PRO A 132 28.36 12.95 -12.41
N ASP A 133 27.93 14.14 -12.87
CA ASP A 133 28.25 15.42 -12.25
C ASP A 133 27.37 15.72 -11.01
N ILE A 134 26.37 14.89 -10.71
CA ILE A 134 25.50 15.04 -9.54
C ILE A 134 25.98 14.16 -8.38
N GLU A 135 26.31 14.80 -7.26
CA GLU A 135 26.62 14.11 -6.00
C GLU A 135 25.37 13.89 -5.14
N PHE A 136 25.12 12.65 -4.73
CA PHE A 136 23.99 12.29 -3.87
C PHE A 136 24.45 11.97 -2.45
N GLN A 137 23.82 12.60 -1.44
CA GLN A 137 23.97 12.22 -0.03
C GLN A 137 22.65 11.67 0.51
N ILE A 138 22.63 10.39 0.88
CA ILE A 138 21.45 9.71 1.41
C ILE A 138 21.55 9.59 2.94
N LYS A 139 20.47 9.95 3.64
CA LYS A 139 20.33 9.78 5.08
C LYS A 139 19.01 9.05 5.35
N CYS A 140 19.03 8.11 6.31
CA CYS A 140 17.87 7.35 6.70
C CYS A 140 17.66 7.46 8.21
N SER A 141 16.40 7.58 8.62
CA SER A 141 15.96 7.54 10.01
C SER A 141 14.75 6.63 10.13
N TYR A 142 14.64 5.91 11.24
CA TYR A 142 13.49 5.08 11.57
C TYR A 142 12.93 5.53 12.92
N LEU A 143 11.62 5.64 13.02
CA LEU A 143 10.90 6.11 14.20
C LEU A 143 9.68 5.23 14.42
N GLU A 144 9.44 4.85 15.67
CA GLU A 144 8.18 4.24 16.10
C GLU A 144 7.40 5.19 17.02
N ILE A 145 6.09 5.34 16.79
CA ILE A 145 5.20 6.05 17.70
C ILE A 145 4.36 5.02 18.43
N TYR A 146 4.65 4.79 19.71
CA TYR A 146 3.91 3.88 20.58
C TYR A 146 3.30 4.64 21.75
N LEU A 147 1.97 4.60 21.89
CA LEU A 147 1.22 5.32 22.93
C LEU A 147 1.63 6.80 23.05
N GLU A 148 1.60 7.51 21.91
CA GLU A 148 1.98 8.94 21.79
C GLU A 148 3.44 9.25 22.16
N LYS A 149 4.28 8.23 22.30
CA LYS A 149 5.72 8.37 22.55
C LYS A 149 6.53 7.96 21.34
N ILE A 150 7.46 8.83 20.99
CA ILE A 150 8.53 8.61 20.01
C ILE A 150 9.55 7.67 20.65
N GLN A 151 9.84 6.54 20.00
CA GLN A 151 10.85 5.55 20.39
C GLN A 151 11.93 5.40 19.32
#